data_AF-A0A4R7JRP1-F1
#
_entry.id   AF-A0A4R7JRP1-F1
#
_cell.length_a   1.000
_cell.length_b   1.000
_cell.length_c   1.000
_cell.angle_alpha   90.00
_cell.angle_beta   90.00
_cell.angle_gamma   90.00
#
_symmetry.space_group_name_H-M   'P 1'
#
loop_
_entity.id
_entity.type
_entity.pdbx_description
1 polymer ?
#
loop_
_entity_poly.entity_id
_entity_poly.type
_entity_poly.pdbx_seq_one_letter_code
_entity_poly.pdbx_strand_id
1 'polypeptide(L)' 'MTLSPQDVETLLETIPDVRDGLTRTERIILYVLQETQRELNGRNVPTVMLYGRVQEYVNLSEAELNLYLDRLGVSGD' A
#
# COMPACT_ATOMS: atom_id res chain seq x y z
N MET A 1 25.06 15.94 -11.27
CA MET A 1 24.42 14.66 -10.92
C MET A 1 23.04 14.68 -11.56
N THR A 2 22.87 13.98 -12.68
CA THR A 2 21.59 13.89 -13.39
C THR A 2 20.88 12.63 -12.88
N LEU A 3 19.68 12.78 -12.32
CA LEU A 3 18.86 11.64 -11.92
C LEU A 3 18.44 10.88 -13.17
N SER A 4 18.54 9.55 -13.14
CA SER A 4 17.98 8.72 -14.19
C SER A 4 16.44 8.74 -14.12
N PRO A 5 15.74 8.42 -15.21
CA PRO A 5 14.27 8.29 -15.16
C PRO A 5 13.77 7.31 -14.10
N GLN A 6 14.56 6.27 -13.77
CA GLN A 6 14.22 5.29 -12.74
C GLN A 6 14.33 5.90 -11.34
N ASP A 7 15.37 6.71 -11.10
CA ASP A 7 15.54 7.39 -9.81
C ASP A 7 14.40 8.37 -9.54
N VAL A 8 13.88 9.02 -10.60
CA VAL A 8 12.73 9.93 -10.50
C VAL A 8 11.46 9.15 -10.16
N GLU A 9 11.22 8.01 -10.80
CA GLU A 9 10.04 7.17 -10.49
C GLU A 9 10.08 6.68 -9.04
N THR A 10 11.22 6.12 -8.59
CA THR A 10 11.37 5.69 -7.19
C THR A 10 11.18 6.85 -6.21
N LEU A 11 11.69 8.04 -6.52
CA LEU A 11 11.48 9.21 -5.69
C LEU A 11 9.99 9.56 -5.59
N LEU A 12 9.26 9.56 -6.71
CA LEU A 12 7.83 9.85 -6.75
C LEU A 12 6.99 8.81 -5.98
N GLU A 13 7.43 7.56 -5.89
CA GLU A 13 6.77 6.54 -5.08
C GLU A 13 6.87 6.81 -3.57
N THR A 14 7.95 7.46 -3.13
CA THR A 14 8.20 7.76 -1.71
C THR A 14 7.65 9.09 -1.23
N ILE A 15 7.40 10.04 -2.15
CA ILE A 15 6.88 11.37 -1.80
C ILE A 15 5.37 11.27 -1.52
N PRO A 16 4.91 11.65 -0.31
CA PRO A 16 3.48 11.71 0.00
C PRO A 16 2.77 12.80 -0.80
N ASP A 17 1.56 12.52 -1.26
CA ASP A 17 0.72 13.51 -1.92
C ASP A 17 0.19 14.54 -0.90
N VAL A 18 0.22 15.82 -1.25
CA VAL A 18 -0.17 16.92 -0.34
C VAL A 18 -1.64 16.91 0.05
N ARG A 19 -2.50 16.21 -0.70
CA ARG A 19 -3.95 16.18 -0.48
C ARG A 19 -4.35 15.20 0.61
N ASP A 20 -3.70 14.04 0.65
CA ASP A 20 -4.06 12.92 1.51
C ASP A 20 -2.90 12.47 2.42
N GLY A 21 -1.68 12.95 2.20
CA GLY A 21 -0.49 12.53 2.94
C GLY A 21 -0.05 11.10 2.65
N LEU A 22 -0.57 10.48 1.58
CA LEU A 22 -0.31 9.10 1.21
C LEU A 22 0.75 8.99 0.13
N THR A 23 1.61 7.99 0.26
CA THR A 23 2.47 7.53 -0.83
C THR A 23 1.66 6.75 -1.88
N ARG A 24 2.25 6.48 -3.04
CA ARG A 24 1.64 5.61 -4.05
C ARG A 24 1.31 4.23 -3.48
N THR A 25 2.24 3.65 -2.72
CA THR A 25 2.09 2.33 -2.10
C THR A 25 0.94 2.29 -1.10
N GLU A 26 0.81 3.31 -0.26
CA GLU A 26 -0.29 3.41 0.71
C GLU A 26 -1.65 3.51 0.03
N ARG A 27 -1.74 4.30 -1.04
CA ARG A 27 -2.97 4.42 -1.83
C ARG A 27 -3.36 3.09 -2.48
N ILE A 28 -2.38 2.33 -2.98
CA ILE A 28 -2.60 0.98 -3.52
C ILE A 28 -3.10 0.03 -2.43
N ILE A 29 -2.47 0.02 -1.25
CA ILE A 29 -2.91 -0.81 -0.12
C ILE A 29 -4.38 -0.51 0.25
N LEU A 30 -4.74 0.78 0.38
CA LEU A 30 -6.12 1.17 0.70
C LEU A 30 -7.11 0.81 -0.41
N TYR A 31 -6.73 0.97 -1.66
CA TYR A 31 -7.55 0.57 -2.80
C TYR A 31 -7.83 -0.94 -2.80
N VAL A 32 -6.78 -1.76 -2.67
CA VAL A 32 -6.90 -3.22 -2.64
C VAL A 32 -7.69 -3.68 -1.41
N LEU A 33 -7.48 -3.06 -0.25
CA LEU A 33 -8.25 -3.33 0.96
C LEU A 33 -9.75 -3.07 0.72
N GLN A 34 -10.10 -1.91 0.14
CA GLN A 34 -11.48 -1.56 -0.14
C GLN A 34 -12.15 -2.52 -1.13
N GLU A 35 -11.48 -2.86 -2.23
CA GLU A 35 -12.01 -3.81 -3.22
C GLU A 35 -12.21 -5.20 -2.60
N THR A 36 -11.23 -5.65 -1.80
CA THR A 36 -11.34 -6.96 -1.14
C THR A 36 -12.45 -6.98 -0.10
N GLN A 37 -12.63 -5.90 0.67
CA GLN A 37 -13.77 -5.80 1.60
C GLN A 37 -15.11 -5.87 0.87
N ARG A 38 -15.25 -5.22 -0.30
CA ARG A 38 -16.48 -5.27 -1.12
C ARG A 38 -16.79 -6.69 -1.56
N GLU A 39 -15.78 -7.43 -2.05
CA GLU A 39 -15.91 -8.83 -2.44
C GLU A 39 -16.29 -9.75 -1.27
N LEU A 40 -15.79 -9.44 -0.06
CA LEU A 40 -16.13 -10.15 1.16
C LEU A 40 -17.42 -9.66 1.83
N ASN A 41 -18.25 -8.87 1.14
CA ASN A 41 -19.50 -8.30 1.65
C ASN A 41 -19.32 -7.48 2.95
N GLY A 42 -18.25 -6.68 3.01
CA GLY A 42 -17.93 -5.81 4.15
C GLY A 42 -17.27 -6.51 5.33
N ARG A 43 -16.88 -7.79 5.21
CA ARG A 43 -16.13 -8.50 6.25
C ARG A 43 -14.66 -8.05 6.29
N ASN A 44 -14.01 -8.32 7.42
CA ASN A 44 -12.57 -8.13 7.57
C ASN A 44 -11.79 -8.91 6.50
N VAL A 45 -10.74 -8.26 5.99
CA VAL A 45 -9.82 -8.85 5.01
C VAL A 45 -8.63 -9.42 5.78
N PRO A 46 -8.38 -10.74 5.73
CA PRO A 46 -7.20 -11.32 6.36
C PRO A 46 -5.92 -10.71 5.78
N THR A 47 -4.93 -10.37 6.63
CA THR A 47 -3.68 -9.73 6.21
C THR A 47 -2.94 -10.52 5.13
N VAL A 48 -2.94 -11.86 5.20
CA VAL A 48 -2.34 -12.73 4.18
C VAL A 48 -3.03 -12.57 2.82
N MET A 49 -4.36 -12.43 2.82
CA MET A 49 -5.13 -12.20 1.60
C MET A 49 -4.82 -10.82 1.02
N LEU A 50 -4.76 -9.79 1.89
CA LEU A 50 -4.37 -8.44 1.47
C LEU A 50 -2.96 -8.43 0.88
N TYR A 51 -2.00 -9.10 1.53
CA TYR A 51 -0.62 -9.21 1.06
C TYR A 51 -0.55 -9.81 -0.35
N GLY A 52 -1.19 -10.95 -0.57
CA GLY A 52 -1.18 -11.61 -1.88
C GLY A 52 -1.71 -10.70 -3.00
N ARG A 53 -2.75 -9.92 -2.74
CA ARG A 53 -3.32 -8.99 -3.72
C ARG A 53 -2.51 -7.73 -3.92
N VAL A 54 -1.92 -7.17 -2.87
CA VAL A 54 -1.07 -5.98 -2.96
C VAL A 54 0.21 -6.28 -3.76
N GLN A 55 0.75 -7.50 -3.61
CA GLN A 55 1.93 -7.97 -4.33
C GLN A 55 1.73 -7.99 -5.87
N GLU A 56 0.49 -7.99 -6.36
CA GLU A 56 0.17 -7.88 -7.79
C GLU A 56 0.43 -6.46 -8.35
N TYR A 57 0.51 -5.44 -7.48
CA TYR A 57 0.64 -4.03 -7.87
C TYR A 57 1.99 -3.43 -7.50
N VAL A 58 2.58 -3.88 -6.39
CA VAL A 58 3.81 -3.32 -5.83
C VAL A 58 4.71 -4.45 -5.33
N ASN A 59 6.01 -4.33 -5.59
CA ASN A 59 6.98 -5.25 -5.04
C ASN A 59 7.29 -4.85 -3.60
N LEU A 60 6.74 -5.59 -2.64
CA LEU A 60 7.00 -5.38 -1.22
C LEU A 60 7.06 -6.71 -0.46
N SER A 61 7.80 -6.70 0.64
CA SER A 61 7.84 -7.80 1.60
C SER A 61 6.67 -7.74 2.58
N GLU A 62 6.38 -8.87 3.23
CA GLU A 62 5.37 -8.93 4.29
C GLU A 62 5.69 -7.97 5.45
N ALA A 63 6.97 -7.79 5.78
CA ALA A 63 7.40 -6.85 6.82
C ALA A 63 7.08 -5.40 6.43
N GLU A 64 7.34 -5.01 5.17
CA GLU A 64 7.01 -3.68 4.66
C GLU A 64 5.49 -3.44 4.66
N LEU A 65 4.68 -4.44 4.28
CA LEU A 65 3.23 -4.31 4.35
C LEU A 65 2.78 -4.00 5.79
N ASN A 66 3.31 -4.72 6.79
CA ASN A 66 2.95 -4.48 8.19
C ASN A 66 3.31 -3.06 8.65
N LEU A 67 4.46 -2.52 8.21
CA LEU A 67 4.84 -1.13 8.50
C LEU A 67 3.85 -0.13 7.88
N TYR A 68 3.41 -0.37 6.64
CA TYR A 68 2.40 0.48 6.02
C TYR A 68 1.05 0.38 6.72
N LEU A 69 0.62 -0.82 7.13
CA LEU A 69 -0.62 -1.02 7.88
C LEU A 69 -0.60 -0.30 9.23
N ASP A 70 0.51 -0.37 9.96
CA ASP A 70 0.70 0.36 11.22
C ASP A 70 0.62 1.89 10.99
N ARG A 71 1.31 2.41 9.97
CA ARG A 71 1.21 3.83 9.59
C ARG A 71 -0.21 4.25 9.20
N LEU A 72 -0.98 3.36 8.58
CA LEU A 72 -2.38 3.58 8.20
C LEU A 72 -3.35 3.42 9.38
N GLY A 73 -2.86 3.13 10.59
CA GLY A 73 -3.68 2.97 11.79
C GLY A 73 -4.45 1.65 11.83
N VAL A 74 -4.03 0.65 11.05
CA VAL A 74 -4.59 -0.70 11.09
C VAL A 74 -3.83 -1.50 12.14
N SER A 75 -4.37 -1.55 13.36
CA SER A 75 -3.93 -2.47 14.39
C SER A 75 -4.77 -3.74 14.35
N GLY A 76 -4.15 -4.90 14.38
CA GLY A 76 -4.87 -6.17 14.51
C GLY A 76 -5.40 -6.33 15.93
N ASP A 77 -6.72 -6.18 16.10
CA ASP A 77 -7.47 -6.62 17.29
C ASP A 77 -8.32 -7.85 16.93
#